data_AF-A0A6B1AIV7-F1
#
_entry.id   AF-A0A6B1AIV7-F1
#
_cell.length_a   1.000
_cell.length_b   1.000
_cell.length_c   1.000
_cell.angle_alpha   90.00
_cell.angle_beta   90.00
_cell.angle_gamma   90.00
#
_symmetry.space_group_name_H-M   'P 1'
#
loop_
_entity.id
_entity.type
_entity.pdbx_description
1 polymer ?
#
loop_
_entity_poly.entity_id
_entity_poly.type
_entity_poly.pdbx_seq_one_letter_code
_entity_poly.pdbx_strand_id
1 'polypeptide(L)' 'MRKTILAVRLEEELREAVNRRAVAEGTTVSGFVRETLREAVADRPIGDRIRHLKGTVRLESADDAWRVSLRSRNWRR' A
#
# COMPACT_ATOMS: atom_id res chain seq x y z
N MET A 1 6.60 24.76 -1.60
CA MET A 1 5.54 23.86 -2.11
C MET A 1 4.20 24.24 -1.48
N ARG A 2 3.13 24.29 -2.28
CA ARG A 2 1.77 24.60 -1.80
C ARG A 2 1.18 23.33 -1.17
N LYS A 3 0.56 23.44 0.01
CA LYS A 3 -0.16 22.33 0.67
C LYS A 3 -1.65 22.48 0.35
N THR A 4 -2.31 21.37 0.06
CA THR A 4 -3.75 21.31 -0.22
C THR A 4 -4.40 20.34 0.76
N ILE A 5 -5.66 20.59 1.13
CA ILE A 5 -6.45 19.70 1.98
C ILE A 5 -7.22 18.73 1.08
N LEU A 6 -7.07 17.43 1.35
CA LEU A 6 -7.90 16.38 0.77
C LEU A 6 -8.78 15.81 1.89
N ALA A 7 -10.10 16.06 1.81
CA ALA A 7 -11.05 15.49 2.74
C ALA A 7 -11.50 14.11 2.25
N VAL A 8 -11.32 13.08 3.08
CA VAL A 8 -11.73 11.69 2.78
C VAL A 8 -12.68 11.22 3.87
N ARG A 9 -13.78 10.59 3.47
CA ARG A 9 -14.70 9.94 4.40
C ARG A 9 -14.16 8.55 4.70
N LEU A 10 -14.01 8.23 5.98
CA LEU A 10 -13.55 6.93 6.45
C LEU A 10 -14.62 6.34 7.37
N GLU A 11 -14.73 5.01 7.36
CA GLU A 11 -15.42 4.29 8.43
C GLU A 11 -14.66 4.49 9.76
N GLU A 12 -15.38 4.41 10.87
CA GLU A 12 -14.81 4.76 12.19
C GLU A 12 -13.66 3.80 12.56
N GLU A 13 -13.80 2.52 12.23
CA GLU A 13 -12.80 1.48 12.45
C GLU A 13 -11.47 1.82 11.76
N LEU A 14 -11.54 2.32 10.51
CA LEU A 14 -10.37 2.72 9.75
C LEU A 14 -9.76 4.01 10.33
N ARG A 15 -10.58 4.97 10.73
CA ARG A 15 -10.12 6.19 11.41
C ARG A 15 -9.34 5.88 12.68
N GLU A 16 -9.87 4.99 13.51
CA GLU A 16 -9.18 4.55 14.73
C GLU A 16 -7.86 3.82 14.43
N ALA A 17 -7.86 2.92 13.45
CA ALA A 17 -6.65 2.20 13.06
C ALA A 17 -5.54 3.16 12.61
N VAL A 18 -5.89 4.17 11.80
CA VAL A 18 -4.98 5.24 11.36
C VAL A 18 -4.43 6.03 12.56
N ASN A 19 -5.29 6.39 13.52
CA ASN A 19 -4.88 7.09 14.73
C ASN A 19 -3.90 6.27 15.57
N ARG A 20 -4.25 5.00 15.85
CA ARG A 20 -3.37 4.09 16.61
C ARG A 20 -2.01 3.93 15.94
N ARG A 21 -1.99 3.82 14.61
CA ARG A 21 -0.75 3.67 13.86
C ARG A 21 0.11 4.93 13.90
N ALA A 22 -0.49 6.11 13.73
CA ALA A 22 0.24 7.37 13.85
C ALA A 22 0.89 7.55 15.23
N VAL A 23 0.16 7.19 16.30
CA VAL A 23 0.71 7.21 17.68
C VAL A 23 1.87 6.22 17.83
N ALA A 24 1.71 4.98 17.36
CA ALA A 24 2.74 3.96 17.45
C ALA A 24 4.04 4.35 16.70
N GLU A 25 3.92 5.12 15.62
CA GLU A 25 5.05 5.63 14.82
C GLU A 25 5.56 7.00 15.31
N GLY A 26 5.00 7.55 16.39
CA GLY A 26 5.43 8.83 16.95
C GLY A 26 5.20 10.03 16.02
N THR A 27 4.20 9.95 15.14
CA THR A 27 3.90 10.98 14.14
C THR A 27 2.47 11.49 14.25
N THR A 28 2.17 12.56 13.51
CA THR A 28 0.80 13.08 13.40
C THR A 28 -0.01 12.23 12.43
N VAL A 29 -1.34 12.19 12.58
CA VAL A 29 -2.26 11.52 11.65
C VAL A 29 -2.02 11.97 10.20
N SER A 30 -1.92 13.29 9.98
CA SER A 30 -1.61 13.83 8.66
C SER A 30 -0.20 13.49 8.18
N GLY A 31 0.77 13.33 9.09
CA GLY A 31 2.11 12.85 8.77
C GLY A 31 2.08 11.41 8.25
N PHE A 32 1.49 10.52 9.05
CA PHE A 32 1.29 9.12 8.70
C PHE A 32 0.56 8.96 7.36
N VAL A 33 -0.62 9.59 7.21
CA VAL A 33 -1.41 9.50 5.96
C VAL A 33 -0.63 10.00 4.75
N ARG A 34 0.13 11.11 4.88
CA ARG A 34 0.94 11.62 3.76
C ARG A 34 2.04 10.66 3.35
N GLU A 35 2.70 10.02 4.30
CA GLU A 35 3.76 9.06 3.98
C GLU A 35 3.17 7.80 3.34
N THR A 36 2.12 7.24 3.94
CA THR A 36 1.40 6.09 3.38
C THR A 36 0.91 6.36 1.96
N LEU A 37 0.33 7.54 1.70
CA LEU A 37 -0.09 7.93 0.35
C LEU A 37 1.10 8.09 -0.60
N ARG A 38 2.19 8.71 -0.14
CA ARG A 38 3.42 8.86 -0.95
C ARG A 38 3.98 7.50 -1.35
N GLU A 39 4.02 6.54 -0.44
CA GLU A 39 4.47 5.18 -0.73
C GLU A 39 3.50 4.44 -1.65
N ALA A 40 2.20 4.61 -1.45
CA ALA A 40 1.17 3.93 -2.25
C ALA A 40 1.13 4.43 -3.70
N VAL A 41 1.33 5.73 -3.92
CA VAL A 41 1.33 6.35 -5.27
C VAL A 41 2.70 6.38 -5.92
N ALA A 42 3.77 6.08 -5.19
CA ALA A 42 5.08 5.90 -5.79
C ALA A 42 5.01 4.69 -6.72
N ASP A 43 4.97 4.96 -8.01
CA ASP A 43 4.88 3.99 -9.12
C ASP A 43 6.19 3.20 -9.22
N ARG A 44 6.48 2.41 -8.19
CA ARG A 44 7.67 1.57 -8.08
C ARG A 44 7.28 0.16 -8.50
N PRO A 45 8.10 -0.50 -9.34
CA PRO A 45 7.97 -1.93 -9.55
C PRO A 45 7.85 -2.64 -8.19
N ILE A 46 6.94 -3.62 -8.08
CA ILE A 46 6.73 -4.41 -6.85
C ILE A 46 8.06 -4.91 -6.26
N GLY A 47 9.02 -5.26 -7.11
CA GLY A 47 10.38 -5.67 -6.71
C GLY A 47 11.09 -4.66 -5.81
N ASP A 48 10.92 -3.36 -6.03
CA ASP A 48 11.52 -2.31 -5.21
C ASP A 48 10.75 -2.08 -3.90
N ARG A 49 9.43 -2.31 -3.92
CA ARG A 49 8.57 -2.25 -2.71
C ARG A 49 8.88 -3.40 -1.76
N ILE A 50 9.25 -4.58 -2.25
CA ILE A 50 9.53 -5.77 -1.43
C ILE A 50 11.01 -5.99 -1.15
N ARG A 51 11.91 -5.14 -1.68
CA ARG A 51 13.37 -5.30 -1.51
C ARG A 51 13.83 -5.29 -0.05
N HIS A 52 13.09 -4.60 0.82
CA HIS A 52 13.33 -4.57 2.27
C HIS A 52 12.67 -5.75 3.02
N LEU A 53 11.72 -6.44 2.39
CA LEU A 53 11.15 -7.69 2.86
C LEU A 53 12.08 -8.84 2.45
N LYS A 54 13.25 -8.93 3.08
CA LYS A 54 14.10 -10.14 2.97
C LYS A 54 13.42 -11.27 3.76
N GLY A 55 12.62 -12.06 3.06
CA GLY A 55 11.94 -13.23 3.60
C GLY A 55 11.06 -13.91 2.54
N THR A 56 10.78 -15.20 2.74
CA THR A 56 9.89 -15.96 1.86
C THR A 56 8.45 -15.73 2.30
N VAL A 57 7.66 -15.02 1.50
CA VAL A 57 6.21 -15.00 1.68
C VAL A 57 5.67 -16.33 1.16
N ARG A 58 5.24 -17.22 2.06
CA ARG A 58 4.43 -18.39 1.69
C ARG A 58 3.02 -17.90 1.42
N LEU A 59 2.77 -17.53 0.16
CA LEU A 59 1.42 -17.36 -0.32
C LEU A 59 0.81 -18.76 -0.45
N GLU A 60 -0.33 -19.00 0.20
CA GLU A 60 -1.18 -20.14 -0.16
C GLU A 60 -1.43 -20.06 -1.67
N SER A 61 -1.32 -21.18 -2.38
CA SER A 61 -1.36 -21.19 -3.84
C SER A 61 -2.65 -20.51 -4.31
N ALA A 62 -2.52 -19.31 -4.87
CA ALA A 62 -3.63 -18.65 -5.54
C ALA A 62 -4.15 -19.58 -6.63
N ASP A 63 -5.46 -19.84 -6.62
CA ASP A 63 -6.16 -20.62 -7.64
C ASP A 63 -5.62 -20.29 -9.04
N ASP A 64 -5.36 -21.32 -9.83
CA ASP A 64 -4.74 -21.24 -11.15
C ASP A 64 -5.39 -20.20 -12.08
N ALA A 65 -6.67 -19.87 -11.85
CA ALA A 65 -7.41 -18.83 -12.54
C ALA A 65 -6.70 -17.46 -12.52
N TRP A 66 -6.10 -17.08 -11.39
CA TRP A 66 -5.37 -15.80 -11.28
C TRP A 66 -4.06 -15.82 -12.09
N ARG A 67 -3.32 -16.93 -12.06
CA ARG A 67 -2.08 -17.09 -12.85
C ARG A 67 -2.37 -17.09 -14.35
N VAL A 68 -3.45 -17.73 -14.78
CA VAL A 68 -3.90 -17.75 -16.19
C VAL A 68 -4.27 -16.34 -16.67
N SER A 69 -5.00 -15.57 -15.86
CA SER A 69 -5.36 -14.17 -16.15
C SER A 69 -4.13 -13.25 -16.26
N LEU A 70 -3.11 -13.45 -15.44
CA LEU A 70 -1.86 -12.69 -15.56
C LEU A 70 -1.05 -13.06 -16.81
N ARG A 71 -1.07 -14.34 -17.21
CA ARG A 71 -0.37 -14.83 -18.41
C ARG A 71 -1.00 -14.28 -19.69
N SER A 72 -2.33 -14.20 -19.74
CA SER A 72 -3.06 -13.61 -20.88
C SER A 72 -2.92 -12.08 -20.98
N ARG A 73 -2.43 -11.41 -19.94
CA ARG A 73 -2.18 -9.96 -19.92
C ARG A 73 -0.70 -9.56 -20.09
N ASN A 74 0.24 -10.47 -19.88
CA ASN A 74 1.69 -10.21 -19.94
C ASN A 74 2.37 -10.64 -21.26
N TRP A 75 1.61 -11.08 -22.26
CA TRP A 75 2.15 -11.31 -23.60
C TRP A 75 2.50 -9.97 -24.25
N ARG A 76 3.81 -9.72 -24.28
CA ARG A 76 4.49 -8.56 -24.84
C ARG A 76 3.99 -8.22 -26.24
N ARG A 77 3.74 -6.94 -26.47
CA ARG A 77 4.09 -6.27 -27.73
C ARG A 77 5.03 -5.13 -27.40
#